data_AF-A0A2C9KMB8-F1
#
_entry.id   AF-A0A2C9KMB8-F1
#
_cell.length_a   1.000
_cell.length_b   1.000
_cell.length_c   1.000
_cell.angle_alpha   90.00
_cell.angle_beta   90.00
_cell.angle_gamma   90.00
#
_symmetry.space_group_name_H-M   'P 1'
#
loop_
_entity.id
_entity.type
_entity.pdbx_description
1 polymer ?
#
loop_
_entity_poly.entity_id
_entity_poly.type
_entity_poly.pdbx_seq_one_letter_code
_entity_poly.pdbx_strand_id
1 'polypeptide(L)'
;MLRYFKYIPVQGLNSSVFLSSSFLSVYGFSSAGFSYFLTVQDEKPSAVASLETRVSKVTKIVQICQVDSYLYSYVDLPLICTKNGVHYNILHAARVVRPGEELARDMFPDGNVEDVLMAVFTNTTGSQRVDSAICVYTMRELRAKFLENIKLCHQGNSSVSGGGYLYGTCPHQ
;
A
#
# COMPACT_ATOMS: atom_id res chain seq x y z
N MET A 1 20.69 22.61 1.23
CA MET A 1 19.82 22.84 2.40
C MET A 1 19.18 21.50 2.76
N LEU A 2 19.86 20.69 3.58
CA LEU A 2 19.41 19.34 3.98
C LEU A 2 18.51 19.47 5.21
N ARG A 3 17.23 19.08 5.08
CA ARG A 3 16.33 18.96 6.24
C ARG A 3 16.54 17.60 6.89
N TYR A 4 16.97 17.65 8.14
CA TYR A 4 17.15 16.50 9.02
C TYR A 4 15.84 15.73 9.21
N PHE A 5 15.86 14.43 8.90
CA PHE A 5 14.89 13.49 9.49
C PHE A 5 15.32 13.24 10.94
N LYS A 6 14.57 13.82 11.89
CA LYS A 6 14.79 13.63 13.32
C LYS A 6 14.26 12.26 13.72
N TYR A 7 15.17 11.34 14.04
CA TYR A 7 14.88 10.06 14.66
C TYR A 7 14.25 10.32 16.04
N ILE A 8 13.02 9.86 16.26
CA ILE A 8 12.34 9.94 17.56
C ILE A 8 12.55 8.59 18.25
N PRO A 9 13.31 8.51 19.37
CA PRO A 9 13.46 7.27 20.11
C PRO A 9 12.20 7.05 20.96
N VAL A 10 11.50 5.94 20.74
CA VAL A 10 10.43 5.49 21.64
C VAL A 10 11.10 4.74 22.80
N GLN A 11 11.22 5.38 23.95
CA GLN A 11 11.66 4.75 25.19
C GLN A 11 10.55 3.87 25.75
N GLY A 12 10.94 2.68 26.22
CA GLY A 12 10.07 1.51 26.34
C GLY A 12 9.00 1.58 27.43
N LEU A 13 7.87 0.92 27.15
CA LEU A 13 7.06 0.29 28.18
C LEU A 13 7.11 -1.23 28.00
N ASN A 14 7.50 -1.88 29.09
CA ASN A 14 7.51 -3.31 29.27
C ASN A 14 6.05 -3.78 29.32
N SER A 15 5.55 -4.30 28.22
CA SER A 15 4.30 -5.04 28.15
C SER A 15 4.50 -6.12 27.12
N SER A 16 4.41 -7.37 27.57
CA SER A 16 4.44 -8.56 26.75
C SER A 16 3.20 -8.60 25.85
N VAL A 17 3.09 -7.67 24.91
CA VAL A 17 2.24 -7.79 23.75
C VAL A 17 3.10 -8.54 22.75
N PHE A 18 2.77 -9.80 22.50
CA PHE A 18 3.28 -10.58 21.38
C PHE A 18 3.06 -9.76 20.09
N LEU A 19 4.04 -8.96 19.66
CA LEU A 19 4.13 -8.48 18.30
C LEU A 19 4.60 -9.66 17.45
N SER A 20 3.73 -10.65 17.28
CA SER A 20 3.95 -11.79 16.38
C SER A 20 3.74 -11.40 14.90
N SER A 21 3.40 -10.14 14.62
CA SER A 21 3.15 -9.66 13.25
C SER A 21 4.39 -8.95 12.71
N SER A 22 4.90 -9.44 11.58
CA SER A 22 6.00 -8.80 10.85
C SER A 22 5.45 -7.56 10.15
N PHE A 23 5.77 -6.36 10.64
CA PHE A 23 5.52 -5.11 9.93
C PHE A 23 6.80 -4.66 9.24
N LEU A 24 6.89 -4.84 7.92
CA LEU A 24 8.04 -4.40 7.12
C LEU A 24 7.65 -3.20 6.27
N SER A 25 8.24 -2.03 6.55
CA SER A 25 8.15 -0.86 5.67
C SER A 25 9.19 -0.97 4.56
N VAL A 26 8.74 -1.01 3.31
CA VAL A 26 9.59 -1.21 2.11
C VAL A 26 9.96 0.13 1.48
N TYR A 27 9.04 1.10 1.48
CA TYR A 27 9.25 2.40 0.83
C TYR A 27 8.34 3.47 1.45
N GLY A 28 8.82 4.72 1.48
CA GLY A 28 8.04 5.86 1.96
C GLY A 28 8.30 7.09 1.10
N PHE A 29 7.26 7.90 0.92
CA PHE A 29 7.32 9.12 0.13
C PHE A 29 6.35 10.17 0.64
N SER A 30 6.49 11.41 0.18
CA SER A 30 5.60 12.52 0.53
C SER A 30 4.98 13.12 -0.71
N SER A 31 3.69 13.42 -0.65
CA SER A 31 2.97 14.07 -1.75
C SER A 31 1.78 14.86 -1.19
N ALA A 32 1.59 16.09 -1.68
CA ALA A 32 0.42 16.94 -1.37
C ALA A 32 0.09 17.07 0.13
N GLY A 33 1.10 17.20 1.01
CA GLY A 33 0.91 17.37 2.47
C GLY A 33 0.68 16.07 3.25
N PHE A 34 0.79 14.91 2.60
CA PHE A 34 0.69 13.60 3.22
C PHE A 34 2.02 12.85 3.15
N SER A 35 2.23 11.98 4.14
CA SER A 35 3.27 10.95 4.16
C SER A 35 2.65 9.60 3.84
N TYR A 36 3.25 8.87 2.91
CA TYR A 36 2.82 7.55 2.48
C TYR A 36 3.88 6.50 2.83
N PHE A 37 3.43 5.33 3.28
CA PHE A 37 4.31 4.20 3.59
C PHE A 37 3.76 2.93 2.96
N LEU A 38 4.62 2.18 2.29
CA LEU A 38 4.31 0.87 1.74
C LEU A 38 4.84 -0.21 2.66
N THR A 39 3.96 -1.11 3.04
CA THR A 39 4.21 -2.07 4.11
C THR A 39 3.82 -3.47 3.67
N VAL A 40 4.58 -4.47 4.05
CA VAL A 40 4.19 -5.88 3.96
C VAL A 40 3.86 -6.33 5.37
N GLN A 41 2.63 -6.82 5.55
CA GLN A 41 2.08 -7.19 6.84
C GLN A 41 1.52 -8.61 6.78
N ASP A 42 1.49 -9.29 7.91
CA ASP A 42 0.75 -10.54 8.05
C ASP A 42 -0.76 -10.25 8.00
N GLU A 43 -1.48 -11.01 7.18
CA GLU A 43 -2.94 -10.95 7.10
C GLU A 43 -3.52 -11.52 8.40
N LYS A 44 -4.47 -10.80 9.01
CA LYS A 44 -5.13 -11.30 10.21
C LYS A 44 -5.97 -12.52 9.82
N PRO A 45 -5.86 -13.66 10.52
CA PRO A 45 -6.71 -14.80 10.25
C PRO A 45 -8.16 -14.38 10.42
N SER A 46 -8.98 -14.59 9.39
CA SER A 46 -10.44 -14.55 9.54
C SER A 46 -10.83 -15.49 10.68
N ALA A 47 -11.79 -15.13 11.52
CA ALA A 47 -12.24 -15.92 12.68
C ALA A 47 -12.78 -17.34 12.36
N VAL A 48 -12.71 -17.74 11.08
CA VAL A 48 -13.17 -18.99 10.49
C VAL A 48 -12.04 -19.84 9.87
N ALA A 49 -10.77 -19.42 9.94
CA ALA A 49 -9.67 -20.18 9.36
C ALA A 49 -9.09 -21.21 10.35
N SER A 50 -9.49 -22.45 10.16
CA SER A 50 -9.07 -23.69 10.82
C SER A 50 -7.55 -23.97 10.78
N LEU A 51 -7.00 -24.31 11.95
CA LEU A 51 -5.82 -25.12 12.34
C LEU A 51 -4.58 -25.37 11.44
N GLU A 52 -4.46 -24.90 10.19
CA GLU A 52 -3.26 -25.05 9.35
C GLU A 52 -2.98 -23.80 8.49
N THR A 53 -3.20 -22.61 9.03
CA THR A 53 -3.11 -21.37 8.25
C THR A 53 -1.67 -20.92 8.09
N ARG A 54 -1.06 -21.19 6.93
CA ARG A 54 0.09 -20.39 6.48
C ARG A 54 -0.30 -18.93 6.61
N VAL A 55 0.50 -18.15 7.34
CA VAL A 55 0.28 -16.70 7.45
C VAL A 55 0.40 -16.10 6.05
N SER A 56 -0.73 -15.74 5.45
CA SER A 56 -0.75 -14.99 4.21
C SER A 56 -0.26 -13.58 4.49
N LYS A 57 0.52 -13.02 3.57
CA LYS A 57 1.03 -11.65 3.68
C LYS A 57 0.27 -10.74 2.73
N VAL A 58 0.09 -9.49 3.12
CA VAL A 58 -0.59 -8.46 2.34
C VAL A 58 0.26 -7.20 2.29
N THR A 59 0.37 -6.60 1.10
CA THR A 59 0.94 -5.26 0.95
C THR A 59 -0.14 -4.22 1.23
N LYS A 60 0.19 -3.22 2.04
CA LYS A 60 -0.66 -2.06 2.29
C LYS A 60 0.06 -0.75 2.05
N ILE A 61 -0.64 0.22 1.48
CA ILE A 61 -0.26 1.62 1.48
C ILE A 61 -0.95 2.33 2.64
N VAL A 62 -0.15 2.98 3.48
CA VAL A 62 -0.58 3.81 4.59
C VAL A 62 -0.47 5.27 4.18
N GLN A 63 -1.45 6.09 4.55
CA GLN A 63 -1.41 7.56 4.42
C GLN A 63 -1.59 8.20 5.80
N ILE A 64 -0.81 9.25 6.08
CA ILE A 64 -0.90 10.06 7.29
C ILE A 64 -0.72 11.54 6.92
N CYS A 65 -1.51 12.45 7.50
CA CYS A 65 -1.28 13.89 7.38
C CYS A 65 0.06 14.28 8.02
N GLN A 66 0.84 15.14 7.36
CA GLN A 66 2.13 15.59 7.91
C GLN A 66 2.00 16.47 9.16
N VAL A 67 0.84 17.08 9.36
CA VAL A 67 0.53 17.98 10.48
C VAL A 67 -0.43 17.34 11.49
N ASP A 68 -0.26 16.04 11.74
CA ASP A 68 -1.06 15.28 12.69
C ASP A 68 -0.20 14.66 13.78
N SER A 69 -0.11 15.36 14.91
CA SER A 69 0.66 14.95 16.08
C SER A 69 0.07 13.74 16.81
N TYR A 70 -1.18 13.35 16.50
CA TYR A 70 -1.92 12.32 17.23
C TYR A 70 -2.27 11.09 16.37
N LEU A 71 -1.85 11.07 15.10
CA LEU A 71 -2.04 9.96 14.16
C LEU A 71 -3.52 9.62 13.89
N TYR A 72 -4.45 10.56 14.08
CA TYR A 72 -5.87 10.37 13.79
C TYR A 72 -6.18 10.30 12.29
N SER A 73 -5.30 10.82 11.45
CA SER A 73 -5.36 10.77 9.99
C SER A 73 -4.80 9.47 9.40
N TYR A 74 -4.38 8.52 10.23
CA TYR A 74 -3.92 7.22 9.79
C TYR A 74 -5.04 6.50 9.04
N VAL A 75 -4.75 6.12 7.79
CA VAL A 75 -5.59 5.23 6.99
C VAL A 75 -4.71 4.29 6.18
N ASP A 76 -5.12 3.03 6.02
CA ASP A 76 -4.42 2.03 5.24
C ASP A 76 -5.33 1.38 4.19
N LEU A 77 -4.77 1.10 3.01
CA LEU A 77 -5.43 0.41 1.92
C LEU A 77 -4.58 -0.77 1.46
N PRO A 78 -5.16 -1.94 1.21
CA PRO A 78 -4.42 -3.04 0.64
C PRO A 78 -4.15 -2.79 -0.86
N LEU A 79 -2.90 -3.01 -1.28
CA LEU A 79 -2.48 -2.96 -2.68
C LEU A 79 -2.36 -4.36 -3.24
N ILE A 80 -3.01 -4.61 -4.38
CA ILE A 80 -2.85 -5.84 -5.15
C ILE A 80 -2.49 -5.48 -6.59
N CYS A 81 -1.52 -6.19 -7.14
CA CYS A 81 -1.20 -6.18 -8.56
C CYS A 81 -1.81 -7.43 -9.20
N THR A 82 -2.51 -7.30 -10.32
CA THR A 82 -3.17 -8.44 -10.97
C THR A 82 -2.77 -8.51 -12.44
N LYS A 83 -2.42 -9.72 -12.91
CA LYS A 83 -2.16 -10.01 -14.32
C LYS A 83 -2.79 -11.36 -14.67
N ASN A 84 -3.66 -11.39 -15.68
CA ASN A 84 -4.31 -12.63 -16.14
C ASN A 84 -4.96 -13.46 -15.03
N GLY A 85 -5.59 -12.80 -14.04
CA GLY A 85 -6.22 -13.45 -12.89
C GLY A 85 -5.26 -13.91 -11.78
N VAL A 86 -3.95 -13.72 -11.93
CA VAL A 86 -2.95 -13.98 -10.90
C VAL A 86 -2.75 -12.73 -10.05
N HIS A 87 -2.80 -12.89 -8.73
CA HIS A 87 -2.55 -11.82 -7.76
C HIS A 87 -1.09 -11.82 -7.28
N TYR A 88 -0.48 -10.64 -7.32
CA TYR A 88 0.84 -10.34 -6.79
C TYR A 88 0.66 -9.33 -5.66
N ASN A 89 0.83 -9.79 -4.44
CA ASN A 89 0.42 -9.10 -3.21
C ASN A 89 1.59 -8.83 -2.26
N ILE A 90 2.81 -9.25 -2.61
CA ILE A 90 4.02 -9.06 -1.79
C ILE A 90 4.95 -8.06 -2.45
N LEU A 91 5.07 -6.87 -1.87
CA LEU A 91 5.94 -5.82 -2.35
C LEU A 91 7.42 -6.10 -2.06
N HIS A 92 8.27 -5.90 -3.05
CA HIS A 92 9.72 -5.95 -2.91
C HIS A 92 10.40 -4.59 -3.09
N ALA A 93 9.91 -3.77 -4.01
CA ALA A 93 10.47 -2.46 -4.32
C ALA A 93 9.39 -1.52 -4.82
N ALA A 94 9.54 -0.23 -4.53
CA ALA A 94 8.66 0.79 -5.06
C ALA A 94 9.38 2.12 -5.23
N ARG A 95 8.88 2.95 -6.13
CA ARG A 95 9.36 4.31 -6.34
C ARG A 95 8.29 5.20 -6.94
N VAL A 96 8.23 6.45 -6.47
CA VAL A 96 7.50 7.50 -7.18
C VAL A 96 8.36 8.02 -8.32
N VAL A 97 7.81 8.03 -9.52
CA VAL A 97 8.48 8.46 -10.75
C VAL A 97 7.55 9.34 -11.58
N ARG A 98 8.11 10.25 -12.36
CA ARG A 98 7.36 10.93 -13.41
C ARG A 98 7.27 9.98 -14.62
N PRO A 99 6.07 9.68 -15.15
CA PRO A 99 5.94 8.76 -16.28
C PRO A 99 6.61 9.33 -17.54
N GLY A 100 7.22 8.45 -18.34
CA GLY A 100 7.72 8.80 -19.68
C GLY A 100 6.57 9.04 -20.66
N GLU A 101 6.89 9.54 -21.86
CA GLU A 101 5.88 9.98 -22.84
C GLU A 101 4.83 8.89 -23.16
N GLU A 102 5.27 7.66 -23.44
CA GLU A 102 4.37 6.56 -23.78
C GLU A 102 3.43 6.21 -22.63
N LEU A 103 3.98 5.98 -21.43
CA LEU A 103 3.20 5.70 -20.23
C LEU A 103 2.27 6.86 -19.87
N ALA A 104 2.71 8.10 -20.10
CA ALA A 104 1.92 9.29 -19.84
C ALA A 104 0.71 9.38 -20.78
N ARG A 105 0.86 9.06 -22.07
CA ARG A 105 -0.25 9.03 -23.04
C ARG A 105 -1.32 8.01 -22.66
N ASP A 106 -0.90 6.83 -22.21
CA ASP A 106 -1.81 5.75 -21.85
C ASP A 106 -2.56 6.04 -20.54
N MET A 107 -1.86 6.59 -19.54
CA MET A 107 -2.43 6.79 -18.20
C MET A 107 -3.12 8.14 -17.99
N PHE A 108 -2.74 9.17 -18.76
CA PHE A 108 -3.24 10.54 -18.60
C PHE A 108 -3.79 11.05 -19.95
N PRO A 109 -4.91 10.50 -20.44
CA PRO A 109 -5.51 10.89 -21.71
C PRO A 109 -6.02 12.34 -21.71
N ASP A 110 -6.22 12.93 -20.53
CA ASP A 110 -6.58 14.34 -20.33
C ASP A 110 -5.35 15.28 -20.40
N GLY A 111 -4.14 14.74 -20.56
CA GLY A 111 -2.89 15.49 -20.62
C GLY A 111 -2.39 16.00 -19.26
N ASN A 112 -3.11 15.75 -18.16
CA ASN A 112 -2.76 16.22 -16.83
C ASN A 112 -1.80 15.24 -16.15
N VAL A 113 -0.58 15.15 -16.67
CA VAL A 113 0.43 14.19 -16.21
C VAL A 113 0.89 14.50 -14.79
N GLU A 114 0.66 13.56 -13.88
CA GLU A 114 1.17 13.58 -12.50
C GLU A 114 2.25 12.50 -12.31
N ASP A 115 2.97 12.57 -11.19
CA ASP A 115 3.83 11.46 -10.77
C ASP A 115 2.99 10.19 -10.54
N VAL A 116 3.62 9.03 -10.72
CA VAL A 116 3.02 7.71 -10.52
C VAL A 116 3.84 6.89 -9.53
N LEU A 117 3.17 6.01 -8.79
CA LEU A 117 3.82 5.01 -7.96
C LEU A 117 4.07 3.76 -8.80
N MET A 118 5.33 3.42 -9.03
CA MET A 118 5.73 2.14 -9.62
C MET A 118 6.15 1.18 -8.52
N ALA A 119 5.67 -0.06 -8.57
CA ALA A 119 5.89 -1.05 -7.53
C ALA A 119 6.06 -2.47 -8.10
N VAL A 120 7.00 -3.22 -7.52
CA VAL A 120 7.35 -4.60 -7.92
C VAL A 120 6.80 -5.57 -6.88
N PHE A 121 5.95 -6.50 -7.32
CA PHE A 121 5.27 -7.47 -6.49
C PHE A 121 5.63 -8.90 -6.87
N THR A 122 5.55 -9.83 -5.90
CA THR A 122 5.54 -11.29 -6.14
C THR A 122 4.22 -11.90 -5.66
N ASN A 123 3.93 -13.11 -6.13
CA ASN A 123 2.79 -13.88 -5.69
C ASN A 123 3.10 -14.66 -4.40
N THR A 124 2.08 -14.90 -3.56
CA THR A 124 2.20 -15.69 -2.32
C THR A 124 2.18 -17.21 -2.54
N THR A 125 2.03 -17.69 -3.77
CA THR A 125 1.85 -19.12 -4.03
C THR A 125 3.18 -19.84 -3.89
N GLY A 126 3.21 -20.90 -3.07
CA GLY A 126 4.39 -21.70 -2.74
C GLY A 126 4.96 -22.54 -3.89
N SER A 127 4.92 -22.04 -5.13
CA SER A 127 5.56 -22.67 -6.27
C SER A 127 7.05 -22.34 -6.30
N GLN A 128 7.87 -23.27 -6.81
CA GLN A 128 9.34 -23.13 -6.89
C GLN A 128 9.83 -21.98 -7.80
N ARG A 129 8.93 -21.31 -8.51
CA ARG A 129 9.26 -20.15 -9.36
C ARG A 129 8.67 -18.90 -8.72
N VAL A 130 9.56 -17.98 -8.33
CA VAL A 130 9.18 -16.63 -7.92
C VAL A 130 8.73 -15.89 -9.18
N ASP A 131 7.42 -15.74 -9.35
CA ASP A 131 6.86 -14.92 -10.41
C ASP A 131 6.64 -13.50 -9.90
N SER A 132 6.94 -12.51 -10.73
CA SER A 132 6.93 -11.09 -10.34
C SER A 132 6.26 -10.21 -11.36
N ALA A 133 5.60 -9.16 -10.89
CA ALA A 133 4.91 -8.18 -11.71
C ALA A 133 5.29 -6.76 -11.28
N ILE A 134 5.37 -5.85 -12.26
CA ILE A 134 5.47 -4.42 -12.01
C ILE A 134 4.08 -3.83 -12.24
N CYS A 135 3.58 -3.10 -11.26
CA CYS A 135 2.33 -2.35 -11.36
C CYS A 135 2.59 -0.85 -11.21
N VAL A 136 1.78 -0.06 -11.90
CA VAL A 136 1.80 1.40 -11.83
C VAL A 136 0.46 1.88 -11.28
N TYR A 137 0.50 2.83 -10.34
CA TYR A 137 -0.66 3.45 -9.73
C TYR A 137 -0.58 4.95 -9.89
N THR A 138 -1.63 5.59 -10.39
CA THR A 138 -1.63 7.06 -10.43
C THR A 138 -1.84 7.63 -9.03
N MET A 139 -1.20 8.76 -8.75
CA MET A 139 -1.42 9.45 -7.47
C MET A 139 -2.87 9.92 -7.31
N ARG A 140 -3.58 10.19 -8.42
CA ARG A 140 -4.99 10.54 -8.44
C ARG A 140 -5.88 9.38 -7.96
N GLU A 141 -5.67 8.16 -8.48
CA GLU A 141 -6.43 6.97 -8.07
C GLU A 141 -6.19 6.63 -6.59
N LEU A 142 -4.93 6.70 -6.12
CA LEU A 142 -4.61 6.47 -4.72
C LEU A 142 -5.41 7.42 -3.80
N ARG A 143 -5.37 8.73 -4.08
CA ARG A 143 -6.11 9.74 -3.30
C ARG A 143 -7.62 9.53 -3.37
N ALA A 144 -8.15 9.24 -4.56
CA ALA A 144 -9.58 8.99 -4.75
C ALA A 144 -10.06 7.80 -3.91
N LYS A 145 -9.28 6.71 -3.85
CA LYS A 145 -9.66 5.52 -3.07
C LYS A 145 -9.59 5.75 -1.57
N PHE A 146 -8.57 6.45 -1.07
CA PHE A 146 -8.54 6.84 0.34
C PHE A 146 -9.78 7.65 0.70
N LEU A 147 -10.14 8.64 -0.12
CA LEU A 147 -11.31 9.48 0.12
C LEU A 147 -12.63 8.70 0.04
N GLU A 148 -12.77 7.78 -0.91
CA GLU A 148 -13.92 6.89 -1.04
C GLU A 148 -14.13 6.08 0.23
N ASN A 149 -13.08 5.44 0.74
CA ASN A 149 -13.15 4.62 1.93
C ASN A 149 -13.47 5.43 3.18
N ILE A 150 -12.86 6.62 3.33
CA ILE A 150 -13.19 7.53 4.43
C ILE A 150 -14.68 7.88 4.38
N LYS A 151 -15.23 8.23 3.21
CA LYS A 151 -16.66 8.54 3.04
C LYS A 151 -17.55 7.36 3.41
N LEU A 152 -17.24 6.15 2.95
CA LEU A 152 -18.03 4.96 3.25
C LEU A 152 -18.01 4.65 4.75
N CYS A 153 -16.87 4.84 5.43
CA CYS A 153 -16.76 4.72 6.88
C CYS A 153 -17.68 5.72 7.60
N HIS A 154 -17.70 6.98 7.18
CA HIS A 154 -18.60 8.01 7.74
C HIS A 154 -20.08 7.72 7.51
N GLN A 155 -20.43 6.94 6.49
CA GLN A 155 -21.81 6.51 6.22
C GLN A 155 -22.24 5.31 7.09
N GLY A 156 -21.39 4.84 7.99
CA GLY A 156 -21.68 3.69 8.86
C GLY A 156 -21.57 2.35 8.14
N ASN A 157 -20.96 2.30 6.95
CA ASN A 157 -20.72 1.04 6.27
C ASN A 157 -19.57 0.28 6.95
N SER A 158 -19.90 -0.78 7.68
CA SER A 158 -18.94 -1.61 8.42
C SER A 158 -18.10 -2.52 7.52
N SER A 159 -18.44 -2.67 6.24
CA SER A 159 -17.64 -3.41 5.25
C SER A 159 -16.33 -2.70 4.87
N VAL A 160 -16.09 -1.51 5.41
CA VAL A 160 -14.97 -0.63 5.07
C VAL A 160 -13.80 -0.73 6.04
N SER A 161 -13.92 -1.54 7.11
CA SER A 161 -12.78 -1.94 7.94
C SER A 161 -11.80 -2.80 7.11
N GLY A 162 -10.91 -2.14 6.37
CA GLY A 162 -10.03 -2.74 5.35
C GLY A 162 -10.60 -2.71 3.92
N GLY A 163 -11.56 -1.82 3.65
CA GLY A 163 -12.39 -1.84 2.44
C GLY A 163 -11.62 -1.75 1.12
N GLY A 164 -11.82 -2.71 0.23
CA GLY A 164 -11.49 -2.62 -1.19
C GLY A 164 -9.99 -2.60 -1.53
N TYR A 165 -9.56 -3.57 -2.33
CA TYR A 165 -8.21 -3.58 -2.90
C TYR A 165 -8.05 -2.47 -3.94
N LEU A 166 -6.91 -1.80 -3.88
CA LEU A 166 -6.40 -1.00 -4.99
C LEU A 166 -5.69 -1.93 -5.96
N TYR A 167 -6.28 -2.09 -7.14
CA TYR A 167 -5.70 -2.86 -8.24
C TYR A 167 -4.76 -2.00 -9.07
N GLY A 168 -3.55 -2.48 -9.29
CA GLY A 168 -2.59 -1.84 -10.19
C GLY A 168 -2.72 -2.37 -11.60
N THR A 169 -2.46 -1.53 -12.59
CA THR A 169 -2.29 -1.97 -13.98
C THR A 169 -0.83 -2.36 -14.22
N CYS A 170 -0.63 -3.52 -14.86
CA CYS A 170 0.70 -3.91 -15.35
C CYS A 170 0.93 -3.22 -16.69
N PRO A 171 1.95 -2.35 -16.85
CA PRO A 171 2.30 -1.81 -18.15
C PRO A 171 2.66 -2.97 -19.10
N HIS A 172 2.11 -2.89 -20.31
CA HIS A 172 2.07 -3.85 -21.43
C HIS A 172 3.04 -5.05 -21.38
N GLN A 173 2.47 -6.25 -21.55
CA GLN A 173 3.13 -7.45 -22.08
C GLN A 173 2.14 -8.33 -22.83
#